data_AF-V9G008-F1
#
_entry.id   AF-V9G008-F1
#
_cell.length_a   1.000
_cell.length_b   1.000
_cell.length_c   1.000
_cell.angle_alpha   90.00
_cell.angle_beta   90.00
_cell.angle_gamma   90.00
#
_symmetry.space_group_name_H-M   'P 1'
#
loop_
_entity.id
_entity.type
_entity.pdbx_description
1 polymer ?
#
loop_
_entity_poly.entity_id
_entity_poly.type
_entity_poly.pdbx_seq_one_letter_code
_entity_poly.pdbx_strand_id
1 'polypeptide(L)'
;MKGLLEATLQTVEHIDAARASMVKEIMSELEKRAIGAGTTSCQLVEGETPVIPSFFWGGRFRRVPQEFQLPDCSVATLWVMWQCGNATKKIPPLRMLDGLDMPNRNMQKRLSDIRYLMSSVEAEARRIGMWRARQNVEEAVKTFSACASVVTVPHLTAKNRKRRQVQLSWKTVVALMRRHQK
;
A
#
# COMPACT_ATOMS: atom_id res chain seq x y z
N MET A 1 -13.84 20.31 34.62
CA MET A 1 -14.28 19.39 33.54
C MET A 1 -14.16 19.97 32.13
N LYS A 2 -14.41 21.27 31.88
CA LYS A 2 -14.30 21.88 30.53
C LYS A 2 -12.89 21.80 29.90
N GLY A 3 -11.83 22.09 30.65
CA GLY A 3 -10.46 22.09 30.10
C GLY A 3 -9.92 20.72 29.66
N LEU A 4 -10.43 19.62 30.21
CA LEU A 4 -10.00 18.26 29.80
C LEU A 4 -10.61 17.89 28.44
N LEU A 5 -11.89 18.20 28.24
CA LEU A 5 -12.60 17.97 26.97
C LEU A 5 -11.98 18.80 25.84
N GLU A 6 -11.62 20.04 26.11
CA GLU A 6 -11.03 20.95 25.13
C GLU A 6 -9.61 20.51 24.72
N ALA A 7 -8.80 20.05 25.67
CA ALA A 7 -7.49 19.46 25.37
C ALA A 7 -7.60 18.15 24.55
N THR A 8 -8.60 17.31 24.84
CA THR A 8 -8.84 16.09 24.04
C THR A 8 -9.28 16.42 22.61
N LEU A 9 -10.13 17.43 22.44
CA LEU A 9 -10.59 17.86 21.12
C LEU A 9 -9.44 18.42 20.28
N GLN A 10 -8.61 19.31 20.86
CA GLN A 10 -7.42 19.84 20.19
C GLN A 10 -6.45 18.74 19.75
N THR A 11 -6.29 17.69 20.56
CA THR A 11 -5.43 16.55 20.22
C THR A 11 -5.97 15.76 19.03
N VAL A 12 -7.28 15.49 19.01
CA VAL A 12 -7.96 14.79 17.90
C VAL A 12 -7.84 15.60 16.61
N GLU A 13 -8.10 16.91 16.66
CA GLU A 13 -7.96 17.80 15.50
C GLU A 13 -6.53 17.81 14.95
N HIS A 14 -5.51 17.80 15.82
CA HIS A 14 -4.11 17.76 15.40
C HIS A 14 -3.75 16.44 14.70
N ILE A 15 -4.29 15.31 15.18
CA ILE A 15 -4.13 13.99 14.56
C ILE A 15 -4.81 13.97 13.19
N ASP A 16 -6.02 14.51 13.08
CA ASP A 16 -6.76 14.57 11.82
C ASP A 16 -6.08 15.47 10.79
N ALA A 17 -5.53 16.60 11.22
CA ALA A 17 -4.73 17.49 10.37
C ALA A 17 -3.45 16.79 9.87
N ALA A 18 -2.75 16.07 10.74
CA ALA A 18 -1.57 15.29 10.36
C ALA A 18 -1.93 14.17 9.36
N ARG A 19 -3.07 13.49 9.56
CA ARG A 19 -3.58 12.49 8.63
C ARG A 19 -3.92 13.10 7.28
N ALA A 20 -4.59 14.25 7.25
CA ALA A 20 -4.92 14.96 6.01
C ALA A 20 -3.67 15.39 5.24
N SER A 21 -2.62 15.84 5.93
CA SER A 21 -1.32 16.16 5.32
C SER A 21 -0.68 14.91 4.69
N MET A 22 -0.68 13.78 5.41
CA MET A 22 -0.19 12.50 4.88
C MET A 22 -0.96 12.05 3.63
N VAL A 23 -2.29 12.16 3.64
CA VAL A 23 -3.14 11.82 2.49
C VAL A 23 -2.77 12.67 1.27
N LYS A 24 -2.59 13.99 1.44
CA LYS A 24 -2.16 14.88 0.35
C LYS A 24 -0.79 14.49 -0.21
N GLU A 25 0.17 14.15 0.65
CA GLU A 25 1.50 13.69 0.22
C GLU A 25 1.41 12.38 -0.58
N ILE A 26 0.61 11.42 -0.11
CA ILE A 26 0.41 10.14 -0.80
C ILE A 26 -0.22 10.36 -2.18
N MET A 27 -1.30 11.15 -2.25
CA MET A 27 -1.99 11.42 -3.52
C MET A 27 -1.07 12.10 -4.54
N SER A 28 -0.29 13.10 -4.12
CA SER A 28 0.70 13.75 -4.99
C SER A 28 1.76 12.76 -5.50
N GLU A 29 2.21 11.82 -4.67
CA GLU A 29 3.18 10.80 -5.08
C GLU A 29 2.56 9.78 -6.06
N LEU A 30 1.28 9.44 -5.89
CA LEU A 30 0.55 8.56 -6.81
C LEU A 30 0.39 9.21 -8.19
N GLU A 31 0.03 10.49 -8.23
CA GLU A 31 -0.09 11.28 -9.46
C GLU A 31 1.24 11.34 -10.21
N LYS A 32 2.34 11.66 -9.52
CA LYS A 32 3.70 11.69 -10.11
C LYS A 32 4.10 10.35 -10.72
N ARG A 33 3.61 9.24 -10.18
CA ARG A 33 3.92 7.89 -10.65
C ARG A 33 2.93 7.36 -11.70
N ALA A 34 1.98 8.20 -12.13
CA ALA A 34 0.88 7.82 -13.02
C ALA A 34 0.08 6.60 -12.48
N ILE A 35 -0.04 6.48 -11.16
CA ILE A 35 -0.85 5.47 -10.50
C ILE A 35 -2.23 6.10 -10.29
N GLY A 36 -3.15 5.87 -11.24
CA GLY A 36 -4.49 6.46 -11.24
C GLY A 36 -4.65 7.72 -12.12
N ALA A 37 -3.59 8.17 -12.80
CA ALA A 37 -3.68 9.19 -13.85
C ALA A 37 -4.19 8.52 -15.14
N GLY A 38 -5.50 8.33 -15.17
CA GLY A 38 -6.22 7.56 -16.16
C GLY A 38 -7.47 7.06 -15.47
N THR A 39 -8.52 7.87 -15.48
CA THR A 39 -9.88 7.45 -15.14
C THR A 39 -10.28 6.33 -16.07
N THR A 40 -9.93 5.12 -15.69
CA THR A 40 -10.94 4.14 -15.39
C THR A 40 -10.62 3.72 -13.97
N SER A 41 -11.53 4.07 -13.08
CA SER A 41 -11.84 3.17 -11.97
C SER A 41 -11.72 1.72 -12.48
N CYS A 42 -11.57 0.74 -11.59
CA CYS A 42 -12.35 -0.45 -11.86
C CYS A 42 -13.85 -0.08 -11.79
N GLN A 43 -14.32 0.86 -12.61
CA GLN A 43 -15.68 0.98 -13.07
C GLN A 43 -15.72 -0.15 -14.07
N LEU A 44 -15.85 -1.33 -13.48
CA LEU A 44 -16.73 -2.31 -14.04
C LEU A 44 -18.04 -1.53 -14.23
N VAL A 45 -18.30 -1.15 -15.47
CA VAL A 45 -19.70 -1.14 -15.92
C VAL A 45 -20.28 -2.45 -15.42
N GLU A 46 -21.34 -2.39 -14.61
CA GLU A 46 -21.98 -3.58 -14.06
C GLU A 46 -22.30 -4.53 -15.24
N GLY A 47 -21.50 -5.59 -15.42
CA GLY A 47 -21.67 -6.54 -16.52
C GLY A 47 -20.40 -7.03 -17.22
N GLU A 48 -19.27 -6.31 -17.19
CA GLU A 48 -18.03 -6.79 -17.82
C GLU A 48 -17.04 -7.34 -16.80
N THR A 49 -16.68 -8.62 -16.90
CA THR A 49 -15.57 -9.19 -16.12
C THR A 49 -14.27 -8.50 -16.53
N PRO A 50 -13.45 -7.98 -15.60
CA PRO A 50 -12.18 -7.39 -15.96
C PRO A 50 -11.30 -8.47 -16.59
N VAL A 51 -10.98 -8.30 -17.87
CA VAL A 51 -10.08 -9.20 -18.59
C VAL A 51 -8.69 -9.00 -18.02
N ILE A 52 -8.33 -9.85 -17.06
CA ILE A 52 -6.97 -9.90 -16.51
C ILE A 52 -6.06 -10.32 -17.66
N PRO A 53 -5.08 -9.49 -18.07
CA PRO A 53 -4.18 -9.88 -19.14
C PRO A 53 -3.43 -11.15 -18.72
N SER A 54 -3.47 -12.15 -19.59
CA SER A 54 -2.75 -13.40 -19.41
C SER A 54 -1.50 -13.40 -20.28
N PHE A 55 -0.32 -13.39 -19.65
CA PHE A 55 0.96 -13.51 -20.33
C PHE A 55 1.41 -14.96 -20.31
N PHE A 56 2.01 -15.46 -21.39
CA PHE A 56 2.45 -16.85 -21.46
C PHE A 56 3.98 -16.93 -21.32
N TRP A 57 4.45 -17.39 -20.16
CA TRP A 57 5.86 -17.65 -19.91
C TRP A 57 6.05 -18.68 -18.78
N GLY A 58 7.17 -19.41 -18.83
CA GLY A 58 7.40 -20.54 -17.92
C GLY A 58 6.35 -21.65 -18.08
N GLY A 59 5.87 -21.87 -19.31
CA GLY A 59 4.94 -22.95 -19.69
C GLY A 59 3.51 -22.81 -19.17
N ARG A 60 3.10 -21.66 -18.63
CA ARG A 60 1.75 -21.40 -18.11
C ARG A 60 1.31 -19.96 -18.37
N PHE A 61 0.02 -19.71 -18.27
CA PHE A 61 -0.53 -18.36 -18.22
C PHE A 61 -0.22 -17.71 -16.86
N ARG A 62 0.20 -16.44 -16.91
CA ARG A 62 0.69 -15.61 -15.81
C ARG A 62 -0.04 -14.28 -15.82
N ARG A 63 -0.14 -13.66 -14.65
CA ARG A 63 -0.88 -12.39 -14.47
C ARG A 63 -0.04 -11.14 -14.77
N VAL A 64 1.26 -11.29 -14.97
CA VAL A 64 2.21 -10.21 -15.26
C VAL A 64 3.21 -10.65 -16.35
N PRO A 65 3.83 -9.70 -17.07
CA PRO A 65 4.90 -9.98 -18.03
C PRO A 65 6.13 -10.63 -17.37
N GLN A 66 6.98 -11.28 -18.16
CA GLN A 66 8.21 -11.95 -17.66
C GLN A 66 9.25 -10.94 -17.14
N GLU A 67 9.20 -9.71 -17.62
CA GLU A 67 10.04 -8.58 -17.26
C GLU A 67 9.51 -7.81 -16.03
N PHE A 68 8.36 -8.23 -15.47
CA PHE A 68 7.73 -7.56 -14.34
C PHE A 68 8.69 -7.39 -13.15
N GLN A 69 8.71 -6.17 -12.62
CA GLN A 69 9.43 -5.82 -11.40
C GLN A 69 8.47 -5.30 -10.34
N LEU A 70 8.72 -5.69 -9.10
CA LEU A 70 8.02 -5.10 -7.97
C LEU A 70 8.41 -3.63 -7.83
N PRO A 71 7.43 -2.73 -7.61
CA PRO A 71 7.66 -1.30 -7.59
C PRO A 71 8.51 -0.90 -6.37
N ASP A 72 9.56 -0.09 -6.58
CA ASP A 72 10.26 0.57 -5.47
C ASP A 72 9.53 1.86 -5.10
N CYS A 73 8.75 1.78 -4.03
CA CYS A 73 7.82 2.83 -3.63
C CYS A 73 7.64 2.85 -2.10
N SER A 74 6.91 3.85 -1.61
CA SER A 74 6.51 3.90 -0.21
C SER A 74 5.51 2.80 0.15
N VAL A 75 5.33 2.55 1.44
CA VAL A 75 4.32 1.60 1.92
C VAL A 75 2.91 2.01 1.49
N ALA A 76 2.61 3.31 1.51
CA ALA A 76 1.30 3.84 1.11
C ALA A 76 1.01 3.56 -0.37
N THR A 77 1.96 3.86 -1.25
CA THR A 77 1.85 3.56 -2.68
C THR A 77 1.72 2.07 -2.93
N LEU A 78 2.49 1.26 -2.19
CA LEU A 78 2.43 -0.18 -2.30
C LEU A 78 1.07 -0.73 -1.85
N TRP A 79 0.44 -0.15 -0.82
CA TRP A 79 -0.92 -0.52 -0.38
C TRP A 79 -1.97 -0.24 -1.45
N VAL A 80 -1.88 0.92 -2.12
CA VAL A 80 -2.76 1.25 -3.25
C VAL A 80 -2.58 0.23 -4.38
N MET A 81 -1.35 -0.13 -4.72
CA MET A 81 -1.08 -1.17 -5.72
C MET A 81 -1.54 -2.57 -5.26
N TRP A 82 -1.47 -2.86 -3.96
CA TRP A 82 -1.94 -4.10 -3.36
C TRP A 82 -3.45 -4.28 -3.52
N GLN A 83 -4.22 -3.21 -3.32
CA GLN A 83 -5.69 -3.21 -3.38
C GLN A 83 -6.23 -3.00 -4.80
N CYS A 84 -5.63 -2.07 -5.56
CA CYS A 84 -6.18 -1.54 -6.81
C CYS A 84 -5.37 -1.95 -8.06
N GLY A 85 -4.12 -2.37 -7.91
CA GLY A 85 -3.24 -2.66 -9.05
C GLY A 85 -2.73 -1.41 -9.76
N ASN A 86 -2.39 -1.54 -11.04
CA ASN A 86 -2.00 -0.44 -11.92
C ASN A 86 -2.63 -0.62 -13.31
N ALA A 87 -3.67 0.16 -13.61
CA ALA A 87 -4.40 0.09 -14.86
C ALA A 87 -3.53 0.44 -16.09
N THR A 88 -2.72 1.50 -16.00
CA THR A 88 -1.84 1.97 -17.07
C THR A 88 -0.87 0.88 -17.54
N LYS A 89 -0.33 0.12 -16.59
CA LYS A 89 0.58 -1.01 -16.86
C LYS A 89 -0.15 -2.34 -17.00
N LYS A 90 -1.47 -2.35 -16.92
CA LYS A 90 -2.34 -3.54 -16.91
C LYS A 90 -1.91 -4.59 -15.87
N ILE A 91 -1.46 -4.13 -14.70
CA ILE A 91 -1.05 -4.99 -13.58
C ILE A 91 -2.26 -5.13 -12.64
N PRO A 92 -2.71 -6.36 -12.33
CA PRO A 92 -3.80 -6.55 -11.38
C PRO A 92 -3.35 -6.16 -9.94
N PRO A 93 -4.29 -6.06 -8.99
CA PRO A 93 -3.96 -5.91 -7.58
C PRO A 93 -2.87 -6.90 -7.14
N LEU A 94 -1.80 -6.40 -6.50
CA LEU A 94 -0.63 -7.25 -6.19
C LEU A 94 -0.99 -8.44 -5.29
N ARG A 95 -2.07 -8.33 -4.50
CA ARG A 95 -2.62 -9.43 -3.68
C ARG A 95 -3.09 -10.64 -4.47
N MET A 96 -3.39 -10.45 -5.76
CA MET A 96 -3.81 -11.53 -6.66
C MET A 96 -2.63 -12.29 -7.25
N LEU A 97 -1.41 -11.74 -7.19
CA LEU A 97 -0.23 -12.40 -7.75
C LEU A 97 0.20 -13.57 -6.87
N ASP A 98 0.69 -14.63 -7.48
CA ASP A 98 1.33 -15.76 -6.80
C ASP A 98 2.85 -15.75 -6.97
N GLY A 99 3.59 -16.53 -6.18
CA GLY A 99 5.03 -16.72 -6.37
C GLY A 99 5.38 -17.24 -7.77
N LEU A 100 4.50 -18.02 -8.39
CA LEU A 100 4.70 -18.47 -9.76
C LEU A 100 4.49 -17.36 -10.82
N ASP A 101 3.84 -16.25 -10.45
CA ASP A 101 3.76 -15.05 -11.28
C ASP A 101 5.04 -14.20 -11.21
N MET A 102 6.02 -14.58 -10.37
CA MET A 102 7.28 -13.85 -10.25
C MET A 102 8.37 -14.43 -11.16
N PRO A 103 9.11 -13.60 -11.91
CA PRO A 103 10.10 -14.07 -12.88
C PRO A 103 11.28 -14.86 -12.29
N ASN A 104 11.61 -14.62 -11.01
CA ASN A 104 12.74 -15.26 -10.35
C ASN A 104 12.53 -15.42 -8.83
N ARG A 105 13.36 -16.27 -8.20
CA ARG A 105 13.27 -16.59 -6.76
C ARG A 105 13.49 -15.39 -5.85
N ASN A 106 14.22 -14.35 -6.28
CA ASN A 106 14.37 -13.12 -5.51
C ASN A 106 13.03 -12.38 -5.44
N MET A 107 12.36 -12.20 -6.59
CA MET A 107 11.05 -11.56 -6.66
C MET A 107 9.98 -12.35 -5.89
N GLN A 108 10.05 -13.68 -5.86
CA GLN A 108 9.19 -14.52 -5.00
C GLN A 108 9.36 -14.20 -3.51
N LYS A 109 10.61 -14.10 -3.04
CA LYS A 109 10.91 -13.69 -1.66
C LYS A 109 10.40 -12.28 -1.38
N ARG A 110 10.56 -11.37 -2.33
CA ARG A 110 10.09 -9.98 -2.23
C ARG A 110 8.57 -9.87 -2.20
N LEU A 111 7.85 -10.66 -3.00
CA LEU A 111 6.39 -10.74 -2.89
C LEU A 111 5.97 -11.25 -1.51
N SER A 112 6.70 -12.23 -0.96
CA SER A 112 6.44 -12.73 0.41
C SER A 112 6.68 -11.66 1.48
N ASP A 113 7.71 -10.81 1.33
CA ASP A 113 7.93 -9.64 2.20
C ASP A 113 6.76 -8.64 2.10
N ILE A 114 6.26 -8.39 0.89
CA ILE A 114 5.09 -7.53 0.67
C ILE A 114 3.85 -8.13 1.33
N ARG A 115 3.59 -9.44 1.18
CA ARG A 115 2.47 -10.11 1.84
C ARG A 115 2.52 -9.96 3.35
N TYR A 116 3.69 -10.14 3.95
CA TYR A 116 3.89 -9.94 5.39
C TYR A 116 3.52 -8.52 5.83
N LEU A 117 4.01 -7.50 5.10
CA LEU A 117 3.71 -6.10 5.39
C LEU A 117 2.21 -5.80 5.24
N MET A 118 1.62 -6.19 4.11
CA MET A 118 0.24 -5.86 3.80
C MET A 118 -0.75 -6.62 4.66
N SER A 119 -0.46 -7.87 5.02
CA SER A 119 -1.32 -8.62 5.96
C SER A 119 -1.42 -7.92 7.31
N SER A 120 -0.38 -7.23 7.76
CA SER A 120 -0.41 -6.43 9.00
C SER A 120 -1.38 -5.24 8.86
N VAL A 121 -1.34 -4.54 7.71
CA VAL A 121 -2.26 -3.44 7.40
C VAL A 121 -3.70 -3.95 7.23
N GLU A 122 -3.91 -5.10 6.57
CA GLU A 122 -5.25 -5.67 6.42
C GLU A 122 -5.84 -6.14 7.76
N ALA A 123 -5.03 -6.74 8.63
CA ALA A 123 -5.46 -7.16 9.96
C ALA A 123 -5.95 -5.96 10.77
N GLU A 124 -5.22 -4.85 10.71
CA GLU A 124 -5.63 -3.59 11.36
C GLU A 124 -6.89 -3.01 10.72
N ALA A 125 -6.97 -2.97 9.39
CA ALA A 125 -8.14 -2.50 8.67
C ALA A 125 -9.40 -3.31 9.04
N ARG A 126 -9.26 -4.63 9.24
CA ARG A 126 -10.33 -5.51 9.73
C ARG A 126 -10.69 -5.19 11.18
N ARG A 127 -9.68 -5.00 12.05
CA ARG A 127 -9.87 -4.65 13.46
C ARG A 127 -10.65 -3.35 13.66
N ILE A 128 -10.38 -2.32 12.84
CA ILE A 128 -11.06 -1.02 12.89
C ILE A 128 -12.33 -0.96 12.03
N GLY A 129 -12.72 -2.06 11.37
CA GLY A 129 -13.93 -2.13 10.54
C GLY A 129 -13.87 -1.36 9.22
N MET A 130 -12.68 -0.98 8.74
CA MET A 130 -12.49 -0.24 7.48
C MET A 130 -12.13 -1.15 6.28
N TRP A 131 -11.97 -2.45 6.52
CA TRP A 131 -11.64 -3.40 5.46
C TRP A 131 -12.77 -3.55 4.43
N ARG A 132 -12.40 -3.55 3.14
CA ARG A 132 -13.31 -3.87 2.02
C ARG A 132 -12.64 -4.80 1.03
N ALA A 133 -13.42 -5.73 0.46
CA ALA A 133 -12.93 -6.67 -0.53
C ALA A 133 -12.45 -5.97 -1.81
N ARG A 134 -13.15 -4.92 -2.25
CA ARG A 134 -12.75 -4.05 -3.37
C ARG A 134 -12.66 -2.62 -2.87
N GLN A 135 -11.59 -1.93 -3.20
CA GLN A 135 -11.37 -0.53 -2.86
C GLN A 135 -10.97 0.23 -4.11
N ASN A 136 -11.44 1.47 -4.24
CA ASN A 136 -10.85 2.42 -5.18
C ASN A 136 -9.60 3.08 -4.57
N VAL A 137 -8.88 3.90 -5.35
CA VAL A 137 -7.63 4.54 -4.92
C VAL A 137 -7.84 5.40 -3.67
N GLU A 138 -8.89 6.22 -3.63
CA GLU A 138 -9.17 7.11 -2.50
C GLU A 138 -9.52 6.33 -1.22
N GLU A 139 -10.35 5.28 -1.34
CA GLU A 139 -10.68 4.38 -0.24
C GLU A 139 -9.44 3.65 0.29
N ALA A 140 -8.54 3.22 -0.61
CA ALA A 140 -7.29 2.58 -0.24
C ALA A 140 -6.38 3.54 0.54
N VAL A 141 -6.25 4.80 0.09
CA VAL A 141 -5.47 5.83 0.79
C VAL A 141 -6.07 6.17 2.15
N LYS A 142 -7.40 6.28 2.25
CA LYS A 142 -8.11 6.49 3.53
C LYS A 142 -7.91 5.31 4.51
N THR A 143 -7.99 4.08 4.00
CA THR A 143 -7.75 2.87 4.82
C THR A 143 -6.31 2.85 5.32
N PHE A 144 -5.34 3.15 4.45
CA PHE A 144 -3.93 3.18 4.81
C PHE A 144 -3.64 4.24 5.87
N SER A 145 -4.14 5.47 5.70
CA SER A 145 -3.89 6.55 6.66
C SER A 145 -4.48 6.25 8.04
N ALA A 146 -5.56 5.47 8.10
CA ALA A 146 -6.12 4.96 9.35
C ALA A 146 -5.28 3.86 10.01
N CYS A 147 -4.60 3.04 9.20
CA CYS A 147 -3.81 1.90 9.66
C CYS A 147 -2.29 2.19 9.74
N ALA A 148 -1.86 3.42 9.44
CA ALA A 148 -0.44 3.77 9.28
C ALA A 148 0.40 3.53 10.54
N SER A 149 -0.23 3.54 11.71
CA SER A 149 0.39 3.22 13.00
C SER A 149 1.02 1.82 13.03
N VAL A 150 0.44 0.83 12.35
CA VAL A 150 0.92 -0.56 12.35
C VAL A 150 2.21 -0.75 11.57
N VAL A 151 2.49 0.14 10.62
CA VAL A 151 3.72 0.14 9.81
C VAL A 151 4.69 1.24 10.24
N THR A 152 4.45 1.86 11.39
CA THR A 152 5.28 2.95 11.90
C THR A 152 6.63 2.40 12.37
N VAL A 153 7.70 3.01 11.87
CA VAL A 153 9.09 2.69 12.24
C VAL A 153 9.68 3.80 13.09
N PRO A 154 10.74 3.59 13.89
CA PRO A 154 11.32 4.64 14.72
C PRO A 154 11.65 5.93 13.93
N HIS A 155 11.29 7.10 14.47
CA HIS A 155 11.49 8.40 13.82
C HIS A 155 12.97 8.76 13.60
N LEU A 156 13.86 8.14 14.37
CA LEU A 156 15.29 8.39 14.33
C LEU A 156 16.03 7.16 13.78
N THR A 157 17.07 7.43 13.01
CA THR A 157 18.06 6.41 12.65
C THR A 157 18.97 6.11 13.84
N ALA A 158 19.72 5.00 13.79
CA ALA A 158 20.77 4.70 14.77
C ALA A 158 21.83 5.82 14.90
N LYS A 159 21.97 6.66 13.86
CA LYS A 159 22.85 7.85 13.83
C LYS A 159 22.11 9.15 14.19
N ASN A 160 20.97 9.06 14.87
CA ASN A 160 20.14 10.18 15.33
C ASN A 160 19.61 11.13 14.23
N ARG A 161 19.64 10.73 12.96
CA ARG A 161 19.04 11.48 11.85
C ARG A 161 17.53 11.25 11.78
N LYS A 162 16.75 12.33 11.54
CA LYS A 162 15.29 12.28 11.32
C LYS A 162 14.94 11.47 10.06
N ARG A 163 13.93 10.61 10.15
CA ARG A 163 13.39 9.84 9.01
C ARG A 163 12.12 10.48 8.47
N ARG A 164 12.04 10.61 7.13
CA ARG A 164 10.79 10.92 6.42
C ARG A 164 9.97 9.64 6.26
N GLN A 165 9.23 9.25 7.29
CA GLN A 165 8.60 7.92 7.40
C GLN A 165 7.68 7.57 6.23
N VAL A 166 6.89 8.53 5.75
CA VAL A 166 5.95 8.33 4.61
C VAL A 166 6.70 8.03 3.31
N GLN A 167 7.92 8.51 3.16
CA GLN A 167 8.76 8.33 1.95
C GLN A 167 9.67 7.10 2.05
N LEU A 168 9.65 6.36 3.15
CA LEU A 168 10.50 5.17 3.29
C LEU A 168 10.03 4.08 2.34
N SER A 169 10.98 3.51 1.59
CA SER A 169 10.74 2.33 0.77
C SER A 169 10.20 1.20 1.63
N TRP A 170 9.20 0.49 1.12
CA TRP A 170 8.60 -0.67 1.79
C TRP A 170 9.63 -1.73 2.19
N LYS A 171 10.71 -1.88 1.41
CA LYS A 171 11.82 -2.81 1.72
C LYS A 171 12.48 -2.46 3.06
N THR A 172 12.71 -1.17 3.28
CA THR A 172 13.29 -0.64 4.52
C THR A 172 12.34 -0.86 5.70
N VAL A 173 11.05 -0.60 5.49
CA VAL A 173 10.03 -0.80 6.54
C VAL A 173 9.95 -2.27 6.95
N VAL A 174 9.88 -3.21 6.00
CA VAL A 174 9.90 -4.65 6.29
C VAL A 174 11.16 -5.05 7.05
N ALA A 175 12.33 -4.58 6.61
CA ALA A 175 13.58 -4.90 7.27
C ALA A 175 13.61 -4.40 8.73
N LEU A 176 13.03 -3.23 9.01
CA LEU A 176 12.91 -2.71 10.37
C LEU A 176 11.90 -3.49 11.20
N MET A 177 10.70 -3.78 10.67
CA MET A 177 9.68 -4.56 11.37
C MET A 177 10.20 -5.96 11.76
N ARG A 178 10.92 -6.64 10.85
CA ARG A 178 11.51 -7.95 11.12
C ARG A 178 12.66 -7.93 12.14
N ARG A 179 13.33 -6.78 12.30
CA ARG A 179 14.38 -6.61 13.34
C ARG A 179 13.79 -6.39 14.72
N HIS A 180 12.64 -5.71 14.81
CA HIS A 180 11.98 -5.45 16.09
C HIS A 180 11.21 -6.65 16.66
N GLN A 181 10.92 -7.67 15.84
CA GLN A 181 10.26 -8.91 16.28
C GLN A 181 11.24 -10.03 16.70
N LYS A 182 12.56 -9.79 16.62
CA LYS A 182 13.59 -10.69 17.15
C LYS A 182 14.07 -10.20 18.50
#